data_AF-A0AA47EI43-F1
#
_entry.id   AF-A0AA47EI43-F1
#
_cell.length_a   1.000
_cell.length_b   1.000
_cell.length_c   1.000
_cell.angle_alpha   90.00
_cell.angle_beta   90.00
_cell.angle_gamma   90.00
#
_symmetry.space_group_name_H-M   'P 1'
#
loop_
_entity.id
_entity.type
_entity.pdbx_description
1 polymer ?
#
loop_
_entity_poly.entity_id
_entity_poly.type
_entity_poly.pdbx_seq_one_letter_code
_entity_poly.pdbx_strand_id
1 'polypeptide(L)'
;MKTQRKMLLLLSLIVLVLSFTACSKKVATKAVPATSEKQTTTVDSKTAVATTKPASVAISNDLYQYQVLINGIAYSLPAAFSTFEKNGWVGEDFLKSTLAPNKYKIVYLKKGEQTMMINIANFGTDVLPLSKCHVGAITIDSENVKKGTTISIAKGITIGSTNAEVTAAFGKASSQYNGDTRIKLTYKSGTYSNYEISIDTKTKKVYSIKLENLAPPAKAEAKSTDTNIPEAVKNYKTPSSVGKDLLSFQVKYGGKFYKLPVPITELIKNGWVLQSTSSKVIPAKSSAVGVELRKDNQVLRTQIKNYSDKGQPLKYCFATYIEYYNNGAVIDLELPKGISQKSTLAQVTAAFGKPTKVDSSPSFKYYTYGKIFEQVVFMTKDGKIEKIEVNYAPKDLN
;
A
#
# COMPACT_ATOMS: atom_id res chain seq x y z
N MET A 1 42.82 24.22 -8.99
CA MET A 1 42.42 22.89 -8.45
C MET A 1 42.14 23.00 -6.96
N LYS A 2 40.87 23.05 -6.55
CA LYS A 2 40.40 22.78 -5.18
C LYS A 2 38.96 22.30 -5.28
N THR A 3 38.75 21.08 -4.83
CA THR A 3 37.57 20.23 -5.02
C THR A 3 36.44 20.66 -4.09
N GLN A 4 35.31 21.10 -4.67
CA GLN A 4 34.04 21.24 -3.96
C GLN A 4 33.45 19.87 -3.68
N ARG A 5 33.36 19.50 -2.39
CA ARG A 5 32.65 18.30 -1.93
C ARG A 5 31.18 18.67 -1.71
N LYS A 6 30.31 18.01 -2.48
CA LYS A 6 28.85 18.17 -2.46
C LYS A 6 28.29 17.88 -1.06
N MET A 7 27.61 18.86 -0.48
CA MET A 7 26.86 18.73 0.77
C MET A 7 25.49 18.12 0.44
N LEU A 8 25.25 16.88 0.90
CA LEU A 8 23.97 16.21 0.75
C LEU A 8 23.05 16.69 1.88
N LEU A 9 22.15 17.62 1.59
CA LEU A 9 21.07 18.04 2.49
C LEU A 9 20.04 16.91 2.61
N LEU A 10 19.94 16.30 3.80
CA LEU A 10 18.79 15.48 4.18
C LEU A 10 17.63 16.43 4.57
N LEU A 11 16.62 16.55 3.71
CA LEU A 11 15.36 17.20 4.05
C LEU A 11 14.59 16.33 5.06
N SER A 12 14.35 16.89 6.25
CA SER A 12 13.36 16.42 7.20
C SER A 12 11.96 16.82 6.72
N LEU A 13 11.12 15.83 6.43
CA LEU A 13 9.74 16.04 6.02
C LEU A 13 8.88 16.38 7.25
N ILE A 14 8.64 17.67 7.49
CA ILE A 14 7.62 18.16 8.42
C ILE A 14 6.30 18.23 7.65
N VAL A 15 5.37 17.32 7.94
CA VAL A 15 4.00 17.39 7.41
C VAL A 15 3.16 18.22 8.39
N LEU A 16 2.94 19.48 8.02
CA LEU A 16 2.00 20.39 8.69
C LEU A 16 0.59 20.10 8.15
N VAL A 17 -0.31 19.55 8.98
CA VAL A 17 -1.71 19.33 8.61
C VAL A 17 -2.50 20.59 8.93
N LEU A 18 -2.84 21.37 7.90
CA LEU A 18 -3.81 22.46 7.99
C LEU A 18 -5.21 21.91 7.75
N SER A 19 -6.05 21.94 8.78
CA SER A 19 -7.49 21.62 8.70
C SER A 19 -8.26 22.83 8.19
N PHE A 20 -8.75 22.76 6.95
CA PHE A 20 -9.78 23.68 6.45
C PHE A 20 -11.17 23.11 6.73
N THR A 21 -11.89 23.71 7.67
CA THR A 21 -13.34 23.60 7.84
C THR A 21 -14.03 24.28 6.65
N ALA A 22 -14.73 23.51 5.83
CA ALA A 22 -15.63 24.03 4.81
C ALA A 22 -17.09 23.82 5.25
N CYS A 23 -17.78 24.93 5.55
CA CYS A 23 -19.23 24.98 5.72
C CYS A 23 -19.94 24.57 4.43
N SER A 24 -20.80 23.55 4.48
CA SER A 24 -21.71 23.21 3.38
C SER A 24 -23.13 23.70 3.71
N LYS A 25 -23.62 24.69 2.96
CA LYS A 25 -25.03 25.11 2.95
C LYS A 25 -25.87 24.04 2.25
N LYS A 26 -26.99 23.67 2.87
CA LYS A 26 -28.04 22.80 2.33
C LYS A 26 -28.77 23.50 1.18
N VAL A 27 -28.99 22.78 0.08
CA VAL A 27 -30.06 23.08 -0.88
C VAL A 27 -30.95 21.84 -0.97
N ALA A 28 -32.24 22.07 -0.73
CA ALA A 28 -33.29 21.07 -0.70
C ALA A 28 -33.70 20.66 -2.13
N THR A 29 -33.77 19.35 -2.39
CA THR A 29 -34.44 18.80 -3.57
C THR A 29 -35.83 18.30 -3.18
N LYS A 30 -36.83 18.92 -3.80
CA LYS A 30 -38.25 18.59 -3.68
C LYS A 30 -38.55 17.42 -4.62
N ALA A 31 -39.12 16.35 -4.08
CA ALA A 31 -39.63 15.20 -4.83
C ALA A 31 -41.08 15.44 -5.26
N VAL A 32 -41.48 15.03 -6.47
CA VAL A 32 -42.81 14.46 -6.83
C VAL A 32 -42.72 13.75 -8.22
N PRO A 33 -43.69 12.93 -8.68
CA PRO A 33 -43.63 11.47 -8.59
C PRO A 33 -43.77 10.74 -9.95
N ALA A 34 -43.64 9.41 -9.90
CA ALA A 34 -43.94 8.48 -10.97
C ALA A 34 -45.43 8.47 -11.34
N THR A 35 -45.73 8.39 -12.64
CA THR A 35 -47.04 7.91 -13.14
C THR A 35 -46.78 6.88 -14.23
N SER A 36 -47.33 5.69 -13.99
CA SER A 36 -47.39 4.57 -14.94
C SER A 36 -48.62 4.75 -15.80
N GLU A 37 -48.47 4.67 -17.12
CA GLU A 37 -49.58 4.30 -18.01
C GLU A 37 -49.12 3.26 -19.02
N LYS A 38 -49.98 2.27 -19.18
CA LYS A 38 -49.85 1.06 -19.98
C LYS A 38 -50.76 1.26 -21.19
N GLN A 39 -50.23 1.11 -22.41
CA GLN A 39 -51.09 0.94 -23.58
C GLN A 39 -50.52 -0.09 -24.57
N THR A 40 -51.25 -1.19 -24.66
CA THR A 40 -51.31 -2.21 -25.72
C THR A 40 -51.91 -1.54 -26.97
N THR A 41 -51.44 -1.71 -28.21
CA THR A 41 -51.56 -2.82 -29.19
C THR A 41 -50.99 -2.22 -30.50
N THR A 42 -50.28 -2.87 -31.42
CA THR A 42 -50.76 -3.90 -32.38
C THR A 42 -49.55 -4.50 -33.11
N VAL A 43 -49.61 -5.80 -33.37
CA VAL A 43 -48.70 -6.54 -34.23
C VAL A 43 -49.07 -6.25 -35.68
N ASP A 44 -48.07 -5.88 -36.49
CA ASP A 44 -48.15 -6.07 -37.93
C ASP A 44 -46.87 -6.74 -38.42
N SER A 45 -47.06 -7.85 -39.13
CA SER A 45 -46.03 -8.81 -39.50
C SER A 45 -45.32 -8.35 -40.77
N LYS A 46 -43.99 -8.18 -40.70
CA LYS A 46 -43.12 -8.35 -41.88
C LYS A 46 -41.77 -8.92 -41.47
N THR A 47 -41.61 -10.19 -41.79
CA THR A 47 -40.39 -10.98 -41.68
C THR A 47 -39.29 -10.34 -42.53
N ALA A 48 -38.38 -9.61 -41.89
CA ALA A 48 -37.08 -9.29 -42.45
C ALA A 48 -36.05 -10.09 -41.67
N VAL A 49 -35.42 -11.05 -42.34
CA VAL A 49 -34.29 -11.82 -41.81
C VAL A 49 -33.11 -10.86 -41.68
N ALA A 50 -33.02 -10.19 -40.53
CA ALA A 50 -31.84 -9.45 -40.14
C ALA A 50 -30.82 -10.47 -39.64
N THR A 51 -29.79 -10.72 -40.43
CA THR A 51 -28.52 -11.29 -39.96
C THR A 51 -27.96 -10.33 -38.92
N THR A 52 -28.31 -10.54 -37.65
CA THR A 52 -27.73 -9.82 -36.52
C THR A 52 -26.26 -10.19 -36.42
N LYS A 53 -25.42 -9.35 -37.02
CA LYS A 53 -24.01 -9.23 -36.65
C LYS A 53 -23.98 -9.01 -35.12
N PRO A 54 -23.17 -9.76 -34.35
CA PRO A 54 -23.11 -9.56 -32.91
C PRO A 54 -22.77 -8.10 -32.63
N ALA A 55 -23.55 -7.46 -31.74
CA ALA A 55 -23.32 -6.09 -31.33
C ALA A 55 -21.85 -5.94 -30.89
N SER A 56 -21.09 -5.10 -31.61
CA SER A 56 -19.71 -4.84 -31.24
C SER A 56 -19.69 -4.18 -29.87
N VAL A 57 -19.08 -4.84 -28.89
CA VAL A 57 -18.88 -4.25 -27.56
C VAL A 57 -18.01 -3.01 -27.71
N ALA A 58 -18.59 -1.83 -27.51
CA ALA A 58 -17.90 -0.56 -27.62
C ALA A 58 -17.21 -0.21 -26.29
N ILE A 59 -15.97 0.30 -26.37
CA ILE A 59 -15.27 0.92 -25.24
C ILE A 59 -15.34 2.44 -25.32
N SER A 60 -15.14 3.13 -24.20
CA SER A 60 -15.15 4.58 -24.10
C SER A 60 -14.10 5.25 -25.00
N ASN A 61 -14.43 6.44 -25.50
CA ASN A 61 -13.48 7.32 -26.18
C ASN A 61 -12.61 8.15 -25.22
N ASP A 62 -12.94 8.13 -23.93
CA ASP A 62 -12.10 8.70 -22.89
C ASP A 62 -11.04 7.68 -22.46
N LEU A 63 -9.78 8.03 -22.71
CA LEU A 63 -8.62 7.21 -22.37
C LEU A 63 -8.58 6.89 -20.88
N TYR A 64 -9.03 7.81 -20.02
CA TYR A 64 -8.94 7.65 -18.56
C TYR A 64 -10.05 6.78 -17.95
N GLN A 65 -10.89 6.15 -18.77
CA GLN A 65 -11.77 5.06 -18.34
C GLN A 65 -11.05 3.70 -18.24
N TYR A 66 -9.76 3.65 -18.60
CA TYR A 66 -8.91 2.46 -18.46
C TYR A 66 -9.49 1.21 -19.10
N GLN A 67 -9.97 1.38 -20.34
CA GLN A 67 -10.58 0.32 -21.13
C GLN A 67 -9.67 -0.15 -22.26
N VAL A 68 -9.72 -1.45 -22.53
CA VAL A 68 -9.11 -2.09 -23.70
C VAL A 68 -10.06 -3.14 -24.26
N LEU A 69 -10.17 -3.19 -25.58
CA LEU A 69 -10.88 -4.23 -26.31
C LEU A 69 -9.86 -5.25 -26.81
N ILE A 70 -10.03 -6.52 -26.45
CA ILE A 70 -9.16 -7.62 -26.88
C ILE A 70 -10.04 -8.74 -27.42
N ASN A 71 -9.91 -9.06 -28.70
CA ASN A 71 -10.72 -10.07 -29.39
C ASN A 71 -12.22 -9.84 -29.21
N GLY A 72 -12.65 -8.59 -29.31
CA GLY A 72 -14.05 -8.18 -29.14
C GLY A 72 -14.57 -8.15 -27.69
N ILE A 73 -13.71 -8.42 -26.70
CA ILE A 73 -14.07 -8.39 -25.28
C ILE A 73 -13.48 -7.14 -24.62
N ALA A 74 -14.33 -6.34 -23.98
CA ALA A 74 -13.91 -5.15 -23.25
C ALA A 74 -13.47 -5.49 -21.82
N TYR A 75 -12.34 -4.93 -21.40
CA TYR A 75 -11.84 -4.98 -20.03
C TYR A 75 -11.68 -3.56 -19.49
N SER A 76 -12.18 -3.29 -18.29
CA SER A 76 -11.96 -2.05 -17.54
C SER A 76 -11.02 -2.32 -16.37
N LEU A 77 -9.94 -1.55 -16.22
CA LEU A 77 -9.00 -1.72 -15.11
C LEU A 77 -9.27 -0.74 -13.95
N PRO A 78 -9.09 -1.17 -12.69
CA PRO A 78 -8.77 -2.55 -12.30
C PRO A 78 -9.96 -3.50 -12.49
N ALA A 79 -9.69 -4.76 -12.82
CA ALA A 79 -10.70 -5.82 -12.93
C ALA A 79 -10.29 -7.07 -12.13
N ALA A 80 -11.24 -7.74 -11.49
CA ALA A 80 -10.97 -9.00 -10.81
C ALA A 80 -10.38 -10.02 -11.81
N PHE A 81 -9.39 -10.81 -11.37
CA PHE A 81 -8.80 -11.84 -12.23
C PHE A 81 -9.84 -12.85 -12.73
N SER A 82 -10.87 -13.14 -11.94
CA SER A 82 -12.00 -13.98 -12.33
C SER A 82 -12.70 -13.53 -13.62
N THR A 83 -12.64 -12.24 -13.98
CA THR A 83 -13.15 -11.74 -15.27
C THR A 83 -12.32 -12.24 -16.45
N PHE A 84 -10.99 -12.28 -16.30
CA PHE A 84 -10.07 -12.81 -17.30
C PHE A 84 -10.18 -14.34 -17.39
N GLU A 85 -10.29 -15.01 -16.24
CA GLU A 85 -10.49 -16.45 -16.15
C GLU A 85 -11.76 -16.90 -16.89
N LYS A 86 -12.89 -16.22 -16.67
CA LYS A 86 -14.15 -16.47 -17.42
C LYS A 86 -13.99 -16.31 -18.93
N ASN A 87 -13.06 -15.47 -19.37
CA ASN A 87 -12.76 -15.24 -20.78
C ASN A 87 -11.68 -16.18 -21.33
N GLY A 88 -11.30 -17.22 -20.58
CA GLY A 88 -10.37 -18.28 -20.99
C GLY A 88 -8.89 -17.96 -20.80
N TRP A 89 -8.56 -16.92 -20.04
CA TRP A 89 -7.18 -16.63 -19.66
C TRP A 89 -6.77 -17.43 -18.43
N VAL A 90 -5.59 -18.05 -18.48
CA VAL A 90 -5.04 -18.84 -17.38
C VAL A 90 -3.73 -18.23 -16.92
N GLY A 91 -3.57 -18.07 -15.60
CA GLY A 91 -2.34 -17.66 -14.96
C GLY A 91 -1.64 -18.85 -14.30
N GLU A 92 -0.33 -18.96 -14.46
CA GLU A 92 0.46 -20.04 -13.85
C GLU A 92 0.65 -19.81 -12.35
N ASP A 93 0.46 -20.86 -11.55
CA ASP A 93 0.56 -20.85 -10.08
C ASP A 93 -0.33 -19.83 -9.35
N PHE A 94 -1.44 -19.38 -9.96
CA PHE A 94 -2.31 -18.37 -9.34
C PHE A 94 -3.02 -18.83 -8.06
N LEU A 95 -3.16 -20.14 -7.86
CA LEU A 95 -3.68 -20.72 -6.62
C LEU A 95 -2.60 -20.94 -5.56
N LYS A 96 -1.33 -21.07 -5.96
CA LYS A 96 -0.21 -21.37 -5.05
C LYS A 96 0.54 -20.12 -4.62
N SER A 97 0.60 -19.11 -5.47
CA SER A 97 1.27 -17.85 -5.20
C SER A 97 0.31 -16.87 -4.52
N THR A 98 0.79 -16.22 -3.46
CA THR A 98 0.04 -15.21 -2.71
C THR A 98 0.65 -13.82 -2.87
N LEU A 99 -0.16 -12.80 -2.61
CA LEU A 99 0.24 -11.41 -2.69
C LEU A 99 -0.24 -10.67 -1.46
N ALA A 100 0.68 -9.97 -0.78
CA ALA A 100 0.36 -9.13 0.36
C ALA A 100 -0.44 -7.89 -0.07
N PRO A 101 -1.21 -7.28 0.84
CA PRO A 101 -1.91 -6.02 0.59
C PRO A 101 -1.02 -4.92 0.01
N ASN A 102 -1.59 -4.09 -0.88
CA ASN A 102 -0.91 -2.98 -1.54
C ASN A 102 0.36 -3.38 -2.31
N LYS A 103 0.46 -4.64 -2.72
CA LYS A 103 1.50 -5.14 -3.62
C LYS A 103 0.90 -5.47 -4.97
N TYR A 104 1.74 -5.44 -5.99
CA TYR A 104 1.45 -5.98 -7.30
C TYR A 104 2.60 -6.87 -7.76
N LYS A 105 2.32 -7.76 -8.70
CA LYS A 105 3.29 -8.66 -9.33
C LYS A 105 3.04 -8.66 -10.83
N ILE A 106 4.13 -8.71 -11.62
CA ILE A 106 4.07 -8.89 -13.07
C ILE A 106 3.95 -10.40 -13.34
N VAL A 107 2.97 -10.79 -14.14
CA VAL A 107 2.73 -12.19 -14.52
C VAL A 107 2.22 -12.26 -15.95
N TYR A 108 2.36 -13.42 -16.57
CA TYR A 108 1.85 -13.69 -17.91
C TYR A 108 0.60 -14.56 -17.83
N LEU A 109 -0.45 -14.16 -18.54
CA LEU A 109 -1.63 -14.96 -18.79
C LEU A 109 -1.52 -15.64 -20.16
N LYS A 110 -2.05 -16.86 -20.28
CA LYS A 110 -2.11 -17.64 -21.52
C LYS A 110 -3.55 -17.93 -21.91
N LYS A 111 -3.84 -17.90 -23.21
CA LYS A 111 -5.08 -18.40 -23.81
C LYS A 111 -4.75 -19.06 -25.14
N GLY A 112 -4.65 -20.40 -25.15
CA GLY A 112 -4.03 -21.11 -26.27
C GLY A 112 -2.58 -20.65 -26.46
N GLU A 113 -2.23 -20.25 -27.68
CA GLU A 113 -0.90 -19.70 -28.01
C GLU A 113 -0.73 -18.20 -27.70
N GLN A 114 -1.82 -17.51 -27.34
CA GLN A 114 -1.79 -16.09 -27.02
C GLN A 114 -1.24 -15.89 -25.60
N THR A 115 -0.34 -14.92 -25.44
CA THR A 115 0.21 -14.51 -24.14
C THR A 115 -0.12 -13.05 -23.87
N MET A 116 -0.38 -12.69 -22.62
CA MET A 116 -0.62 -11.31 -22.17
C MET A 116 0.15 -11.03 -20.89
N MET A 117 0.93 -9.95 -20.86
CA MET A 117 1.58 -9.50 -19.64
C MET A 117 0.63 -8.62 -18.84
N ILE A 118 0.52 -8.89 -17.54
CA ILE A 118 -0.33 -8.11 -16.64
C ILE A 118 0.40 -7.73 -15.35
N ASN A 119 -0.05 -6.65 -14.71
CA ASN A 119 0.20 -6.42 -13.29
C ASN A 119 -1.02 -6.88 -12.51
N ILE A 120 -0.86 -7.91 -11.68
CA ILE A 120 -1.90 -8.34 -10.75
C ILE A 120 -1.64 -7.72 -9.37
N ALA A 121 -2.66 -7.13 -8.77
CA ALA A 121 -2.59 -6.30 -7.57
C ALA A 121 -3.59 -6.75 -6.51
N ASN A 122 -3.16 -6.68 -5.25
CA ASN A 122 -4.01 -6.91 -4.09
C ASN A 122 -4.40 -5.56 -3.45
N PHE A 123 -5.64 -5.13 -3.70
CA PHE A 123 -6.23 -3.94 -3.09
C PHE A 123 -6.93 -4.20 -1.75
N GLY A 124 -7.01 -5.47 -1.33
CA GLY A 124 -7.62 -5.89 -0.07
C GLY A 124 -6.70 -5.72 1.13
N THR A 125 -7.16 -6.18 2.28
CA THR A 125 -6.42 -6.13 3.55
C THR A 125 -5.75 -7.44 3.94
N ASP A 126 -6.07 -8.54 3.26
CA ASP A 126 -5.57 -9.87 3.59
C ASP A 126 -4.48 -10.27 2.60
N VAL A 127 -3.62 -11.21 2.98
CA VAL A 127 -2.79 -11.93 2.00
C VAL A 127 -3.72 -12.81 1.16
N LEU A 128 -3.74 -12.59 -0.15
CA LEU A 128 -4.65 -13.30 -1.07
C LEU A 128 -3.86 -14.13 -2.09
N PRO A 129 -4.37 -15.30 -2.51
CA PRO A 129 -3.87 -15.94 -3.72
C PRO A 129 -4.09 -15.03 -4.94
N LEU A 130 -3.23 -15.13 -5.95
CA LEU A 130 -3.33 -14.30 -7.16
C LEU A 130 -4.69 -14.46 -7.86
N SER A 131 -5.30 -15.65 -7.80
CA SER A 131 -6.65 -15.90 -8.33
C SER A 131 -7.75 -15.00 -7.75
N LYS A 132 -7.57 -14.48 -6.53
CA LYS A 132 -8.50 -13.57 -5.84
C LYS A 132 -8.10 -12.10 -5.95
N CYS A 133 -7.04 -11.79 -6.69
CA CYS A 133 -6.53 -10.44 -6.89
C CYS A 133 -7.14 -9.78 -8.14
N HIS A 134 -6.73 -8.53 -8.41
CA HIS A 134 -7.23 -7.75 -9.53
C HIS A 134 -6.12 -7.47 -10.54
N VAL A 135 -6.42 -7.59 -11.83
CA VAL A 135 -5.57 -7.05 -12.89
C VAL A 135 -5.65 -5.53 -12.84
N GLY A 136 -4.51 -4.88 -12.60
CA GLY A 136 -4.37 -3.42 -12.54
C GLY A 136 -3.52 -2.84 -13.67
N ALA A 137 -2.83 -3.67 -14.46
CA ALA A 137 -2.25 -3.24 -15.73
C ALA A 137 -2.28 -4.36 -16.76
N ILE A 138 -2.34 -4.00 -18.03
CA ILE A 138 -2.12 -4.89 -19.17
C ILE A 138 -1.06 -4.23 -20.04
N THR A 139 -0.06 -5.01 -20.45
CA THR A 139 0.94 -4.61 -21.45
C THR A 139 0.84 -5.55 -22.64
N ILE A 140 0.78 -4.96 -23.82
CA ILE A 140 0.67 -5.64 -25.11
C ILE A 140 1.79 -5.13 -25.99
N ASP A 141 2.70 -6.01 -26.35
CA ASP A 141 3.76 -5.75 -27.32
C ASP A 141 3.43 -6.42 -28.65
N SER A 142 3.81 -5.80 -29.77
CA SER A 142 3.50 -6.32 -31.11
C SER A 142 4.03 -7.72 -31.34
N GLU A 143 5.15 -8.09 -30.71
CA GLU A 143 5.75 -9.43 -30.78
C GLU A 143 4.88 -10.51 -30.12
N ASN A 144 4.06 -10.12 -29.14
CA ASN A 144 3.15 -11.01 -28.43
C ASN A 144 1.77 -11.09 -29.09
N VAL A 145 1.47 -10.25 -30.09
CA VAL A 145 0.18 -10.25 -30.80
C VAL A 145 0.19 -11.32 -31.89
N LYS A 146 -0.58 -12.40 -31.71
CA LYS A 146 -0.72 -13.46 -32.74
C LYS A 146 -1.66 -13.02 -33.86
N LYS A 147 -1.48 -13.59 -35.06
CA LYS A 147 -2.31 -13.33 -36.24
C LYS A 147 -3.80 -13.56 -35.90
N GLY A 148 -4.66 -12.59 -36.24
CA GLY A 148 -6.09 -12.62 -35.92
C GLY A 148 -6.46 -12.02 -34.55
N THR A 149 -5.48 -11.69 -33.70
CA THR A 149 -5.74 -10.97 -32.45
C THR A 149 -6.09 -9.53 -32.75
N THR A 150 -7.24 -9.08 -32.25
CA THR A 150 -7.69 -7.68 -32.39
C THR A 150 -7.57 -6.96 -31.07
N ILE A 151 -6.96 -5.79 -31.09
CA ILE A 151 -6.70 -4.98 -29.90
C ILE A 151 -7.08 -3.55 -30.23
N SER A 152 -7.79 -2.86 -29.36
CA SER A 152 -7.97 -1.42 -29.47
C SER A 152 -8.16 -0.77 -28.11
N ILE A 153 -7.68 0.46 -27.99
CA ILE A 153 -8.00 1.35 -26.88
C ILE A 153 -8.93 2.46 -27.39
N ALA A 154 -9.21 3.44 -26.53
CA ALA A 154 -10.04 4.59 -26.84
C ALA A 154 -9.77 5.17 -28.25
N LYS A 155 -10.83 5.56 -28.96
CA LYS A 155 -10.77 6.13 -30.32
C LYS A 155 -10.11 5.21 -31.37
N GLY A 156 -10.03 3.90 -31.10
CA GLY A 156 -9.60 2.90 -32.08
C GLY A 156 -8.08 2.76 -32.24
N ILE A 157 -7.27 3.42 -31.40
CA ILE A 157 -5.81 3.28 -31.44
C ILE A 157 -5.42 1.82 -31.14
N THR A 158 -4.47 1.29 -31.91
CA THR A 158 -4.04 -0.10 -31.83
C THR A 158 -2.55 -0.26 -32.13
N ILE A 159 -2.03 -1.48 -31.99
CA ILE A 159 -0.72 -1.86 -32.50
C ILE A 159 -0.70 -1.65 -34.02
N GLY A 160 0.32 -0.97 -34.54
CA GLY A 160 0.39 -0.58 -35.95
C GLY A 160 -0.13 0.83 -36.27
N SER A 161 -0.80 1.51 -35.33
CA SER A 161 -1.17 2.92 -35.49
C SER A 161 0.06 3.82 -35.62
N THR A 162 -0.07 4.98 -36.24
CA THR A 162 1.04 5.95 -36.37
C THR A 162 1.10 6.91 -35.18
N ASN A 163 2.24 7.58 -35.00
CA ASN A 163 2.35 8.69 -34.05
C ASN A 163 1.31 9.81 -34.31
N ALA A 164 1.03 10.08 -35.59
CA ALA A 164 0.08 11.11 -35.99
C ALA A 164 -1.36 10.74 -35.59
N GLU A 165 -1.76 9.48 -35.78
CA GLU A 165 -3.07 8.98 -35.33
C GLU A 165 -3.19 9.08 -33.81
N VAL A 166 -2.17 8.67 -33.06
CA VAL A 166 -2.16 8.77 -31.58
C VAL A 166 -2.29 10.23 -31.13
N THR A 167 -1.54 11.13 -31.76
CA THR A 167 -1.57 12.56 -31.44
C THR A 167 -2.91 13.19 -31.81
N ALA A 168 -3.51 12.81 -32.94
CA ALA A 168 -4.84 13.27 -33.32
C ALA A 168 -5.93 12.75 -32.36
N ALA A 169 -5.78 11.52 -31.87
CA ALA A 169 -6.71 10.92 -30.93
C ALA A 169 -6.64 11.54 -29.53
N PHE A 170 -5.44 11.70 -28.96
CA PHE A 170 -5.27 12.03 -27.54
C PHE A 170 -4.61 13.38 -27.27
N GLY A 171 -4.19 14.08 -28.32
CA GLY A 171 -3.42 15.32 -28.19
C GLY A 171 -2.03 15.06 -27.62
N LYS A 172 -1.46 16.13 -27.04
CA LYS A 172 -0.11 16.12 -26.47
C LYS A 172 -0.04 15.20 -25.25
N ALA A 173 0.92 14.28 -25.25
CA ALA A 173 1.21 13.42 -24.11
C ALA A 173 1.66 14.23 -22.88
N SER A 174 1.38 13.71 -21.68
CA SER A 174 1.84 14.29 -20.42
C SER A 174 3.38 14.31 -20.33
N SER A 175 4.03 13.28 -20.86
CA SER A 175 5.47 13.25 -21.06
C SER A 175 5.83 12.40 -22.27
N GLN A 176 7.01 12.66 -22.82
CA GLN A 176 7.57 11.94 -23.95
C GLN A 176 9.04 11.62 -23.66
N TYR A 177 9.43 10.38 -23.92
CA TYR A 177 10.82 9.93 -23.90
C TYR A 177 11.21 9.45 -25.29
N ASN A 178 12.30 9.99 -25.83
CA ASN A 178 12.84 9.63 -27.14
C ASN A 178 14.09 8.78 -26.93
N GLY A 179 13.98 7.47 -27.14
CA GLY A 179 15.12 6.58 -27.23
C GLY A 179 15.44 6.23 -28.68
N ASP A 180 16.58 5.57 -28.90
CA ASP A 180 17.08 5.24 -30.24
C ASP A 180 16.12 4.35 -31.03
N THR A 181 15.51 3.37 -30.35
CA THR A 181 14.61 2.38 -30.97
C THR A 181 13.12 2.65 -30.71
N ARG A 182 12.79 3.48 -29.71
CA ARG A 182 11.41 3.70 -29.26
C ARG A 182 11.16 5.15 -28.87
N ILE A 183 10.05 5.71 -29.34
CA ILE A 183 9.45 6.93 -28.76
C ILE A 183 8.34 6.47 -27.81
N LYS A 184 8.40 6.90 -26.56
CA LYS A 184 7.43 6.54 -25.53
C LYS A 184 6.60 7.76 -25.15
N LEU A 185 5.29 7.67 -25.37
CA LEU A 185 4.30 8.67 -25.00
C LEU A 185 3.57 8.24 -23.74
N THR A 186 3.52 9.10 -22.73
CA THR A 186 2.80 8.82 -21.48
C THR A 186 1.63 9.77 -21.30
N TYR A 187 0.43 9.22 -21.08
CA TYR A 187 -0.78 9.96 -20.75
C TYR A 187 -1.18 9.63 -19.31
N LYS A 188 -0.95 10.57 -18.39
CA LYS A 188 -1.08 10.35 -16.94
C LYS A 188 -2.33 11.04 -16.39
N SER A 189 -3.08 10.35 -15.53
CA SER A 189 -4.10 11.00 -14.67
C SER A 189 -3.86 10.78 -13.17
N GLY A 190 -2.94 9.88 -12.80
CA GLY A 190 -2.54 9.65 -11.40
C GLY A 190 -1.17 9.01 -11.28
N THR A 191 -0.65 8.87 -10.06
CA THR A 191 0.69 8.30 -9.82
C THR A 191 0.87 6.90 -10.39
N TYR A 192 -0.16 6.06 -10.27
CA TYR A 192 -0.19 4.68 -10.79
C TYR A 192 -1.37 4.45 -11.75
N SER A 193 -1.74 5.51 -12.47
CA SER A 193 -2.88 5.53 -13.39
C SER A 193 -2.47 6.28 -14.66
N ASN A 194 -2.07 5.53 -15.69
CA ASN A 194 -1.50 6.05 -16.92
C ASN A 194 -1.67 5.08 -18.11
N TYR A 195 -1.54 5.65 -19.30
CA TYR A 195 -1.27 4.90 -20.53
C TYR A 195 0.15 5.21 -20.98
N GLU A 196 0.85 4.18 -21.43
CA GLU A 196 2.15 4.30 -22.09
C GLU A 196 2.03 3.68 -23.49
N ILE A 197 2.28 4.48 -24.52
CA ILE A 197 2.25 4.06 -25.92
C ILE A 197 3.67 4.20 -26.46
N SER A 198 4.27 3.08 -26.85
CA SER A 198 5.62 3.05 -27.44
C SER A 198 5.53 2.88 -28.95
N ILE A 199 6.24 3.72 -29.68
CA ILE A 199 6.29 3.78 -31.14
C ILE A 199 7.69 3.37 -31.58
N ASP A 200 7.78 2.41 -32.48
CA ASP A 200 9.04 1.96 -33.05
C ASP A 200 9.60 3.03 -34.01
N THR A 201 10.87 3.41 -33.83
CA THR A 201 11.48 4.53 -34.55
C THR A 201 11.77 4.20 -36.02
N LYS A 202 11.80 2.93 -36.42
CA LYS A 202 12.07 2.50 -37.80
C LYS A 202 10.78 2.45 -38.62
N THR A 203 9.80 1.71 -38.12
CA THR A 203 8.48 1.52 -38.74
C THR A 203 7.55 2.71 -38.55
N LYS A 204 7.84 3.58 -37.56
CA LYS A 204 6.99 4.71 -37.14
C LYS A 204 5.59 4.28 -36.69
N LYS A 205 5.44 3.03 -36.27
CA LYS A 205 4.18 2.45 -35.82
C LYS A 205 4.20 2.16 -34.32
N VAL A 206 3.03 2.18 -33.69
CA VAL A 206 2.81 1.74 -32.32
C VAL A 206 3.24 0.28 -32.20
N TYR A 207 4.23 0.06 -31.35
CA TYR A 207 4.82 -1.24 -31.04
C TYR A 207 4.27 -1.82 -29.74
N SER A 208 4.02 -0.99 -28.73
CA SER A 208 3.51 -1.44 -27.43
C SER A 208 2.49 -0.48 -26.85
N ILE A 209 1.47 -1.03 -26.21
CA ILE A 209 0.48 -0.31 -25.43
C ILE A 209 0.45 -0.93 -24.03
N LYS A 210 0.71 -0.10 -23.03
CA LYS A 210 0.45 -0.42 -21.62
C LYS A 210 -0.66 0.48 -21.13
N LEU A 211 -1.73 -0.11 -20.57
CA LEU A 211 -2.63 0.63 -19.70
C LEU A 211 -2.45 0.16 -18.25
N GLU A 212 -2.43 1.12 -17.34
CA GLU A 212 -2.25 0.88 -15.92
C GLU A 212 -3.26 1.71 -15.14
N ASN A 213 -4.00 1.06 -14.26
CA ASN A 213 -4.80 1.67 -13.22
C ASN A 213 -4.70 0.84 -11.93
N LEU A 214 -3.73 1.20 -11.09
CA LEU A 214 -3.54 0.61 -9.76
C LEU A 214 -4.23 1.43 -8.66
N ALA A 215 -5.23 2.23 -9.03
CA ALA A 215 -6.15 2.79 -8.05
C ALA A 215 -7.11 1.69 -7.58
N PRO A 216 -7.34 1.52 -6.26
CA PRO A 216 -8.38 0.61 -5.78
C PRO A 216 -9.73 0.97 -6.43
N PRO A 217 -10.57 -0.02 -6.79
CA PRO A 217 -11.96 0.26 -7.13
C PRO A 217 -12.61 1.03 -5.97
N ALA A 218 -13.60 1.88 -6.27
CA ALA A 218 -14.24 2.78 -5.30
C ALA A 218 -14.39 2.09 -3.93
N LYS A 219 -13.72 2.65 -2.92
CA LYS A 219 -13.51 2.01 -1.62
C LYS A 219 -14.85 1.65 -0.98
N ALA A 220 -15.22 0.38 -1.03
CA ALA A 220 -15.95 -0.19 0.10
C ALA A 220 -14.99 -0.10 1.30
N GLU A 221 -15.41 0.54 2.39
CA GLU A 221 -14.63 0.53 3.63
C GLU A 221 -14.24 -0.90 3.94
N ALA A 222 -12.93 -1.15 4.07
CA ALA A 222 -12.43 -2.47 4.40
C ALA A 222 -12.86 -2.81 5.83
N LYS A 223 -13.99 -3.49 5.96
CA LYS A 223 -14.42 -4.11 7.20
C LYS A 223 -13.65 -5.41 7.34
N SER A 224 -12.86 -5.54 8.41
CA SER A 224 -12.32 -6.84 8.78
C SER A 224 -13.50 -7.74 9.10
N THR A 225 -13.58 -8.87 8.41
CA THR A 225 -14.62 -9.89 8.63
C THR A 225 -14.25 -10.84 9.75
N ASP A 226 -13.02 -10.77 10.27
CA ASP A 226 -12.51 -11.63 11.34
C ASP A 226 -12.42 -10.86 12.66
N THR A 227 -13.36 -11.14 13.56
CA THR A 227 -13.41 -10.55 14.91
C THR A 227 -12.73 -11.43 15.95
N ASN A 228 -12.23 -12.61 15.56
CA ASN A 228 -11.56 -13.52 16.48
C ASN A 228 -10.22 -12.95 16.95
N ILE A 229 -9.91 -13.17 18.23
CA ILE A 229 -8.61 -12.81 18.78
C ILE A 229 -7.54 -13.72 18.12
N PRO A 230 -6.52 -13.16 17.44
CA PRO A 230 -5.48 -13.95 16.79
C PRO A 230 -4.69 -14.81 17.78
N GLU A 231 -4.26 -16.00 17.35
CA GLU A 231 -3.47 -16.92 18.20
C GLU A 231 -2.19 -16.27 18.73
N ALA A 232 -1.49 -15.50 17.91
CA ALA A 232 -0.30 -14.77 18.34
C ALA A 232 -0.58 -13.83 19.54
N VAL A 233 -1.77 -13.22 19.59
CA VAL A 233 -2.18 -12.37 20.72
C VAL A 233 -2.44 -13.23 21.96
N LYS A 234 -3.09 -14.38 21.81
CA LYS A 234 -3.36 -15.33 22.91
C LYS A 234 -2.08 -15.96 23.48
N ASN A 235 -1.10 -16.21 22.61
CA ASN A 235 0.15 -16.89 22.96
C ASN A 235 1.17 -15.96 23.63
N TYR A 236 0.94 -14.64 23.60
CA TYR A 236 1.81 -13.68 24.27
C TYR A 236 1.95 -13.99 25.76
N LYS A 237 3.20 -13.99 26.24
CA LYS A 237 3.55 -14.17 27.65
C LYS A 237 4.26 -12.92 28.17
N THR A 238 3.67 -12.30 29.17
CA THR A 238 4.28 -11.20 29.91
C THR A 238 5.55 -11.69 30.60
N PRO A 239 6.71 -11.05 30.41
CA PRO A 239 7.93 -11.47 31.09
C PRO A 239 7.83 -11.18 32.59
N SER A 240 8.56 -11.97 33.40
CA SER A 240 8.62 -11.81 34.86
C SER A 240 9.69 -10.82 35.34
N SER A 241 10.59 -10.37 34.44
CA SER A 241 11.60 -9.35 34.73
C SER A 241 12.02 -8.62 33.43
N VAL A 242 12.92 -7.64 33.55
CA VAL A 242 13.55 -6.97 32.40
C VAL A 242 14.64 -7.81 31.72
N GLY A 243 14.96 -9.00 32.24
CA GLY A 243 16.03 -9.84 31.71
C GLY A 243 17.44 -9.29 31.97
N LYS A 244 18.44 -9.90 31.32
CA LYS A 244 19.88 -9.54 31.46
C LYS A 244 20.47 -8.87 30.22
N ASP A 245 19.89 -9.13 29.05
CA ASP A 245 20.38 -8.67 27.76
C ASP A 245 19.53 -7.52 27.22
N LEU A 246 20.17 -6.43 26.80
CA LEU A 246 19.53 -5.25 26.23
C LEU A 246 18.70 -5.59 24.99
N LEU A 247 19.18 -6.52 24.15
CA LEU A 247 18.52 -6.93 22.92
C LEU A 247 17.55 -8.11 23.13
N SER A 248 17.21 -8.43 24.39
CA SER A 248 16.06 -9.28 24.70
C SER A 248 14.72 -8.54 24.58
N PHE A 249 14.77 -7.20 24.49
CA PHE A 249 13.64 -6.28 24.38
C PHE A 249 12.55 -6.47 25.45
N GLN A 250 12.99 -6.90 26.64
CA GLN A 250 12.18 -6.95 27.85
C GLN A 250 12.38 -5.65 28.64
N VAL A 251 11.28 -5.03 29.01
CA VAL A 251 11.26 -3.71 29.66
C VAL A 251 10.25 -3.70 30.80
N LYS A 252 10.48 -2.83 31.78
CA LYS A 252 9.45 -2.43 32.73
C LYS A 252 9.03 -1.01 32.36
N TYR A 253 7.79 -0.85 31.95
CA TYR A 253 7.28 0.42 31.44
C TYR A 253 6.00 0.82 32.16
N GLY A 254 6.00 2.00 32.80
CA GLY A 254 4.88 2.44 33.63
C GLY A 254 4.51 1.41 34.72
N GLY A 255 5.54 0.82 35.34
CA GLY A 255 5.41 -0.15 36.43
C GLY A 255 5.06 -1.59 36.02
N LYS A 256 4.86 -1.89 34.74
CA LYS A 256 4.49 -3.24 34.25
C LYS A 256 5.56 -3.79 33.31
N PHE A 257 5.75 -5.11 33.31
CA PHE A 257 6.71 -5.78 32.44
C PHE A 257 6.12 -6.04 31.05
N TYR A 258 6.94 -5.90 30.02
CA TYR A 258 6.60 -6.20 28.64
C TYR A 258 7.80 -6.78 27.92
N LYS A 259 7.55 -7.69 26.99
CA LYS A 259 8.48 -8.08 25.93
C LYS A 259 7.94 -7.52 24.62
N LEU A 260 8.76 -6.78 23.87
CA LEU A 260 8.38 -6.35 22.53
C LEU A 260 8.52 -7.52 21.52
N PRO A 261 7.76 -7.52 20.41
CA PRO A 261 6.56 -6.72 20.20
C PRO A 261 5.49 -7.12 21.22
N VAL A 262 4.76 -6.14 21.75
CA VAL A 262 3.71 -6.36 22.75
C VAL A 262 2.33 -6.21 22.11
N PRO A 263 1.38 -7.15 22.28
CA PRO A 263 0.01 -6.96 21.82
C PRO A 263 -0.60 -5.70 22.42
N ILE A 264 -1.31 -4.92 21.60
CA ILE A 264 -2.04 -3.74 22.07
C ILE A 264 -3.05 -4.12 23.16
N THR A 265 -3.63 -5.32 23.11
CA THR A 265 -4.50 -5.85 24.16
C THR A 265 -3.81 -5.98 25.52
N GLU A 266 -2.53 -6.33 25.58
CA GLU A 266 -1.80 -6.43 26.86
C GLU A 266 -1.49 -5.04 27.43
N LEU A 267 -1.23 -4.05 26.58
CA LEU A 267 -1.15 -2.65 27.00
C LEU A 267 -2.51 -2.19 27.57
N ILE A 268 -3.61 -2.45 26.86
CA ILE A 268 -4.96 -2.08 27.33
C ILE A 268 -5.29 -2.73 28.69
N LYS A 269 -4.99 -4.03 28.85
CA LYS A 269 -5.13 -4.75 30.12
C LYS A 269 -4.34 -4.09 31.27
N ASN A 270 -3.22 -3.43 30.95
CA ASN A 270 -2.38 -2.72 31.91
C ASN A 270 -2.70 -1.21 32.05
N GLY A 271 -3.93 -0.82 31.66
CA GLY A 271 -4.48 0.52 31.90
C GLY A 271 -4.24 1.53 30.79
N TRP A 272 -3.71 1.12 29.64
CA TRP A 272 -3.55 2.00 28.49
C TRP A 272 -4.86 2.19 27.72
N VAL A 273 -5.11 3.39 27.24
CA VAL A 273 -6.27 3.74 26.43
C VAL A 273 -5.83 4.07 25.01
N LEU A 274 -6.20 3.21 24.06
CA LEU A 274 -5.98 3.45 22.64
C LEU A 274 -6.84 4.65 22.15
N GLN A 275 -6.21 5.66 21.56
CA GLN A 275 -6.90 6.88 21.10
C GLN A 275 -7.43 6.78 19.67
N SER A 276 -6.83 5.92 18.84
CA SER A 276 -7.32 5.64 17.49
C SER A 276 -8.58 4.76 17.51
N THR A 277 -9.39 4.83 16.44
CA THR A 277 -10.51 3.89 16.27
C THR A 277 -10.00 2.45 16.31
N SER A 278 -10.40 1.70 17.33
CA SER A 278 -9.94 0.32 17.55
C SER A 278 -10.35 -0.63 16.41
N SER A 279 -11.38 -0.26 15.66
CA SER A 279 -11.88 -0.93 14.46
C SER A 279 -11.07 -0.65 13.20
N LYS A 280 -10.14 0.30 13.22
CA LYS A 280 -9.25 0.56 12.07
C LYS A 280 -8.53 -0.73 11.70
N VAL A 281 -8.71 -1.18 10.47
CA VAL A 281 -8.08 -2.40 9.97
C VAL A 281 -6.66 -2.09 9.52
N ILE A 282 -5.69 -2.81 10.08
CA ILE A 282 -4.31 -2.81 9.65
C ILE A 282 -4.13 -3.97 8.67
N PRO A 283 -3.70 -3.72 7.42
CA PRO A 283 -3.51 -4.78 6.45
C PRO A 283 -2.52 -5.85 6.94
N ALA A 284 -2.72 -7.08 6.47
CA ALA A 284 -1.86 -8.22 6.74
C ALA A 284 -0.39 -7.88 6.47
N LYS A 285 0.48 -8.34 7.38
CA LYS A 285 1.94 -8.12 7.32
C LYS A 285 2.37 -6.66 7.20
N SER A 286 1.49 -5.71 7.53
CA SER A 286 1.73 -4.27 7.41
C SER A 286 1.98 -3.60 8.77
N SER A 287 2.48 -2.37 8.72
CA SER A 287 2.78 -1.56 9.90
C SER A 287 2.04 -0.22 9.82
N ALA A 288 1.79 0.37 10.98
CA ALA A 288 1.31 1.74 11.10
C ALA A 288 2.14 2.50 12.13
N VAL A 289 2.35 3.79 11.88
CA VAL A 289 3.11 4.69 12.75
C VAL A 289 2.21 5.78 13.31
N GLY A 290 2.62 6.38 14.43
CA GLY A 290 1.86 7.46 15.07
C GLY A 290 0.58 6.97 15.76
N VAL A 291 0.53 5.70 16.17
CA VAL A 291 -0.59 5.18 16.96
C VAL A 291 -0.45 5.71 18.38
N GLU A 292 -1.51 6.31 18.91
CA GLU A 292 -1.50 6.93 20.23
C GLU A 292 -2.15 6.04 21.29
N LEU A 293 -1.42 5.77 22.37
CA LEU A 293 -1.95 5.19 23.60
C LEU A 293 -1.75 6.18 24.75
N ARG A 294 -2.79 6.36 25.57
CA ARG A 294 -2.78 7.25 26.73
C ARG A 294 -2.76 6.47 28.03
N LYS A 295 -1.96 6.89 28.99
CA LYS A 295 -1.95 6.38 30.36
C LYS A 295 -1.49 7.50 31.30
N ASP A 296 -2.18 7.70 32.42
CA ASP A 296 -1.82 8.71 33.44
C ASP A 296 -1.54 10.11 32.86
N ASN A 297 -2.39 10.55 31.92
CA ASN A 297 -2.28 11.80 31.14
C ASN A 297 -1.03 11.95 30.26
N GLN A 298 -0.23 10.89 30.11
CA GLN A 298 0.87 10.79 29.15
C GLN A 298 0.38 10.12 27.86
N VAL A 299 0.92 10.56 26.71
CA VAL A 299 0.57 10.01 25.39
C VAL A 299 1.80 9.38 24.75
N LEU A 300 1.81 8.05 24.69
CA LEU A 300 2.80 7.30 23.91
C LEU A 300 2.38 7.30 22.43
N ARG A 301 3.25 7.83 21.57
CA ARG A 301 3.18 7.64 20.12
C ARG A 301 4.03 6.43 19.71
N THR A 302 3.37 5.34 19.34
CA THR A 302 4.03 4.07 19.00
C THR A 302 3.95 3.72 17.51
N GLN A 303 4.73 2.72 17.15
CA GLN A 303 4.67 1.99 15.88
C GLN A 303 4.03 0.62 16.17
N ILE A 304 3.15 0.19 15.29
CA ILE A 304 2.51 -1.12 15.37
C ILE A 304 2.77 -1.94 14.13
N LYS A 305 2.67 -3.26 14.28
CA LYS A 305 2.70 -4.21 13.18
C LYS A 305 1.59 -5.26 13.31
N ASN A 306 0.93 -5.55 12.20
CA ASN A 306 0.07 -6.71 12.05
C ASN A 306 0.91 -7.87 11.54
N TYR A 307 1.10 -8.89 12.38
CA TYR A 307 1.91 -10.07 12.08
C TYR A 307 1.12 -11.18 11.39
N SER A 308 -0.20 -11.07 11.29
CA SER A 308 -1.04 -12.09 10.67
C SER A 308 -1.11 -11.94 9.14
N ASP A 309 -1.57 -13.00 8.49
CA ASP A 309 -1.88 -13.02 7.05
C ASP A 309 -3.26 -12.44 6.71
N LYS A 310 -3.99 -11.95 7.71
CA LYS A 310 -5.29 -11.28 7.53
C LYS A 310 -5.23 -9.83 7.96
N GLY A 311 -6.12 -8.99 7.44
CA GLY A 311 -6.36 -7.65 7.95
C GLY A 311 -6.93 -7.72 9.36
N GLN A 312 -6.25 -7.10 10.32
CA GLN A 312 -6.64 -7.16 11.73
C GLN A 312 -7.11 -5.80 12.25
N PRO A 313 -8.14 -5.75 13.11
CA PRO A 313 -8.40 -4.58 13.93
C PRO A 313 -7.14 -4.13 14.67
N LEU A 314 -6.92 -2.82 14.76
CA LEU A 314 -5.73 -2.23 15.36
C LEU A 314 -5.45 -2.76 16.77
N LYS A 315 -6.49 -3.02 17.56
CA LYS A 315 -6.37 -3.59 18.91
C LYS A 315 -5.71 -4.97 18.98
N TYR A 316 -5.72 -5.74 17.89
CA TYR A 316 -5.08 -7.06 17.80
C TYR A 316 -3.69 -7.02 17.15
N CYS A 317 -3.19 -5.84 16.82
CA CYS A 317 -1.82 -5.65 16.36
C CYS A 317 -0.85 -5.54 17.55
N PHE A 318 0.44 -5.50 17.26
CA PHE A 318 1.51 -5.46 18.24
C PHE A 318 2.24 -4.14 18.17
N ALA A 319 2.44 -3.46 19.30
CA ALA A 319 3.35 -2.34 19.41
C ALA A 319 4.80 -2.85 19.34
N THR A 320 5.57 -2.28 18.42
CA THR A 320 6.98 -2.60 18.18
C THR A 320 7.92 -1.52 18.69
N TYR A 321 7.37 -0.45 19.26
CA TYR A 321 8.13 0.70 19.73
C TYR A 321 7.60 1.21 21.07
N ILE A 322 8.49 1.40 22.03
CA ILE A 322 8.20 2.11 23.29
C ILE A 322 9.32 3.12 23.52
N GLU A 323 8.98 4.25 24.16
CA GLU A 323 9.95 5.26 24.52
C GLU A 323 9.74 5.79 25.94
N TYR A 324 10.83 6.20 26.55
CA TYR A 324 10.83 7.29 27.52
C TYR A 324 11.27 8.55 26.77
N TYR A 325 10.58 9.67 26.96
CA TYR A 325 11.01 10.97 26.43
C TYR A 325 10.64 12.11 27.38
N ASN A 326 11.63 12.93 27.79
CA ASN A 326 11.43 14.06 28.68
C ASN A 326 10.43 15.12 28.17
N ASN A 327 10.36 15.30 26.84
CA ASN A 327 9.45 16.23 26.17
C ASN A 327 8.26 15.51 25.51
N GLY A 328 8.00 14.25 25.89
CA GLY A 328 6.94 13.42 25.34
C GLY A 328 6.22 12.66 26.45
N ALA A 329 6.02 11.35 26.25
CA ALA A 329 5.49 10.49 27.31
C ALA A 329 6.55 10.32 28.41
N VAL A 330 6.36 11.04 29.52
CA VAL A 330 7.19 10.92 30.71
C VAL A 330 6.72 9.72 31.52
N ILE A 331 7.09 8.52 31.04
CA ILE A 331 6.70 7.24 31.64
C ILE A 331 7.97 6.48 31.98
N ASP A 332 8.07 6.06 33.25
CA ASP A 332 9.22 5.32 33.75
C ASP A 332 9.52 4.09 32.89
N LEU A 333 10.79 3.98 32.47
CA LEU A 333 11.31 2.88 31.67
C LEU A 333 12.54 2.28 32.34
N GLU A 334 12.45 1.01 32.66
CA GLU A 334 13.56 0.20 33.16
C GLU A 334 13.98 -0.83 32.11
N LEU A 335 15.27 -0.89 31.86
CA LEU A 335 15.97 -1.83 31.00
C LEU A 335 16.78 -2.83 31.85
N PRO A 336 17.31 -3.91 31.26
CA PRO A 336 18.22 -4.82 31.94
C PRO A 336 19.31 -4.12 32.77
N LYS A 337 19.78 -4.79 33.82
CA LYS A 337 20.86 -4.30 34.70
C LYS A 337 20.52 -2.96 35.41
N GLY A 338 19.24 -2.64 35.55
CA GLY A 338 18.77 -1.45 36.27
C GLY A 338 18.97 -0.14 35.51
N ILE A 339 19.28 -0.19 34.22
CA ILE A 339 19.44 1.00 33.39
C ILE A 339 18.06 1.64 33.17
N SER A 340 17.97 2.96 33.35
CA SER A 340 16.74 3.72 33.16
C SER A 340 17.06 5.13 32.65
N GLN A 341 16.03 5.97 32.51
CA GLN A 341 16.21 7.39 32.19
C GLN A 341 17.07 8.17 33.21
N LYS A 342 17.22 7.64 34.43
CA LYS A 342 18.03 8.24 35.49
C LYS A 342 19.52 7.89 35.39
N SER A 343 19.87 6.93 34.54
CA SER A 343 21.25 6.48 34.39
C SER A 343 22.11 7.48 33.62
N THR A 344 23.42 7.42 33.81
CA THR A 344 24.40 8.12 32.97
C THR A 344 24.82 7.25 31.78
N LEU A 345 25.32 7.88 30.72
CA LEU A 345 25.87 7.14 29.58
C LEU A 345 27.05 6.23 29.97
N ALA A 346 27.84 6.61 30.99
CA ALA A 346 28.92 5.78 31.51
C ALA A 346 28.37 4.48 32.12
N GLN A 347 27.26 4.56 32.87
CA GLN A 347 26.57 3.36 33.39
C GLN A 347 26.02 2.49 32.27
N VAL A 348 25.43 3.10 31.23
CA VAL A 348 24.95 2.36 30.03
C VAL A 348 26.10 1.61 29.36
N THR A 349 27.25 2.29 29.17
CA THR A 349 28.44 1.70 28.53
C THR A 349 29.06 0.60 29.40
N ALA A 350 29.09 0.77 30.72
CA ALA A 350 29.54 -0.28 31.64
C ALA A 350 28.60 -1.50 31.64
N ALA A 351 27.30 -1.27 31.51
CA ALA A 351 26.29 -2.33 31.47
C ALA A 351 26.30 -3.12 30.15
N PHE A 352 26.45 -2.45 29.00
CA PHE A 352 26.20 -3.05 27.69
C PHE A 352 27.38 -2.99 26.71
N GLY A 353 28.51 -2.42 27.15
CA GLY A 353 29.67 -2.20 26.30
C GLY A 353 29.46 -1.03 25.34
N LYS A 354 30.27 -1.03 24.27
CA LYS A 354 30.25 0.04 23.27
C LYS A 354 28.99 -0.06 22.40
N PRO A 355 28.37 1.08 22.04
CA PRO A 355 27.25 1.10 21.10
C PRO A 355 27.71 0.63 19.72
N THR A 356 26.77 0.07 18.96
CA THR A 356 26.97 -0.31 17.56
C THR A 356 27.17 0.91 16.66
N LYS A 357 26.49 2.02 16.98
CA LYS A 357 26.59 3.28 16.22
C LYS A 357 26.46 4.49 17.16
N VAL A 358 27.26 5.52 16.88
CA VAL A 358 27.13 6.84 17.52
C VAL A 358 26.89 7.88 16.44
N ASP A 359 25.79 8.61 16.55
CA ASP A 359 25.47 9.76 15.72
C ASP A 359 25.39 11.03 16.59
N SER A 360 25.59 12.19 16.00
CA SER A 360 25.48 13.48 16.70
C SER A 360 24.86 14.55 15.82
N SER A 361 24.02 15.38 16.42
CA SER A 361 23.57 16.67 15.92
C SER A 361 24.14 17.79 16.82
N PRO A 362 23.95 19.08 16.47
CA PRO A 362 24.45 20.18 17.30
C PRO A 362 23.98 20.15 18.75
N SER A 363 22.80 19.57 19.02
CA SER A 363 22.19 19.58 20.36
C SER A 363 22.04 18.19 20.98
N PHE A 364 22.23 17.11 20.23
CA PHE A 364 21.96 15.75 20.70
C PHE A 364 23.02 14.77 20.24
N LYS A 365 23.29 13.75 21.07
CA LYS A 365 24.05 12.56 20.68
C LYS A 365 23.18 11.33 20.82
N TYR A 366 23.33 10.39 19.89
CA TYR A 366 22.53 9.18 19.79
C TYR A 366 23.45 7.97 19.87
N TYR A 367 23.17 7.07 20.81
CA TYR A 367 23.95 5.86 21.06
C TYR A 367 23.05 4.66 20.77
N THR A 368 23.30 3.99 19.65
CA THR A 368 22.48 2.88 19.17
C THR A 368 23.14 1.55 19.52
N TYR A 369 22.37 0.66 20.14
CA TYR A 369 22.73 -0.73 20.38
C TYR A 369 21.82 -1.62 19.53
N GLY A 370 22.40 -2.48 18.69
CA GLY A 370 21.65 -3.35 17.79
C GLY A 370 21.62 -2.84 16.35
N LYS A 371 20.60 -3.25 15.59
CA LYS A 371 20.46 -2.97 14.15
C LYS A 371 19.09 -2.37 13.85
N ILE A 372 18.92 -1.84 12.63
CA ILE A 372 17.65 -1.26 12.19
C ILE A 372 16.50 -2.26 12.45
N PHE A 373 15.41 -1.76 13.05
CA PHE A 373 14.23 -2.51 13.52
C PHE A 373 14.44 -3.42 14.73
N GLU A 374 15.65 -3.57 15.25
CA GLU A 374 15.98 -4.39 16.42
C GLU A 374 17.08 -3.68 17.23
N GLN A 375 16.71 -2.58 17.90
CA GLN A 375 17.67 -1.70 18.56
C GLN A 375 17.12 -0.98 19.78
N VAL A 376 18.03 -0.57 20.65
CA VAL A 376 17.79 0.41 21.71
C VAL A 376 18.65 1.64 21.44
N VAL A 377 18.05 2.83 21.49
CA VAL A 377 18.73 4.10 21.25
C VAL A 377 18.65 4.97 22.51
N PHE A 378 19.79 5.41 22.99
CA PHE A 378 19.88 6.43 24.02
C PHE A 378 20.20 7.77 23.36
N MET A 379 19.31 8.75 23.50
CA MET A 379 19.59 10.13 23.09
C MET A 379 19.97 10.95 24.31
N THR A 380 21.09 11.65 24.21
CA THR A 380 21.57 12.53 25.26
C THR A 380 21.66 13.98 24.82
N LYS A 381 21.39 14.90 25.74
CA LYS A 381 21.69 16.33 25.64
C LYS A 381 22.51 16.72 26.87
N ASP A 382 23.59 17.47 26.67
CA ASP A 382 24.48 17.92 27.75
C ASP A 382 24.95 16.79 28.69
N GLY A 383 25.17 15.60 28.12
CA GLY A 383 25.61 14.40 28.83
C GLY A 383 24.52 13.64 29.62
N LYS A 384 23.28 14.13 29.65
CA LYS A 384 22.13 13.49 30.31
C LYS A 384 21.25 12.75 29.31
N ILE A 385 20.68 11.63 29.72
CA ILE A 385 19.70 10.88 28.90
C ILE A 385 18.40 11.67 28.85
N GLU A 386 17.96 12.05 27.65
CA GLU A 386 16.69 12.74 27.43
C GLU A 386 15.63 11.83 26.83
N LYS A 387 16.06 10.82 26.08
CA LYS A 387 15.18 9.84 25.46
C LYS A 387 15.82 8.47 25.43
N ILE A 388 14.99 7.46 25.65
CA ILE A 388 15.33 6.07 25.43
C ILE A 388 14.29 5.51 24.47
N GLU A 389 14.73 4.97 23.35
CA GLU A 389 13.87 4.31 22.37
C GLU A 389 14.15 2.82 22.38
N VAL A 390 13.10 2.00 22.54
CA VAL A 390 13.18 0.54 22.42
C VAL A 390 12.37 0.14 21.21
N ASN A 391 13.04 -0.34 20.17
CA ASN A 391 12.42 -0.73 18.92
C ASN A 391 12.73 -2.20 18.62
N TYR A 392 11.70 -3.02 18.54
CA TYR A 392 11.81 -4.40 18.08
C TYR A 392 10.61 -4.74 17.20
N ALA A 393 10.87 -4.79 15.90
CA ALA A 393 9.92 -5.08 14.84
C ALA A 393 10.46 -6.24 13.97
N PRO A 394 10.56 -7.47 14.51
CA PRO A 394 11.00 -8.63 13.75
C PRO A 394 10.10 -8.86 12.54
N LYS A 395 10.59 -9.61 11.55
CA LYS A 395 9.82 -9.94 10.35
C LYS A 395 8.56 -10.74 10.69
N ASP A 396 8.71 -11.74 11.55
CA ASP A 396 7.65 -12.65 12.02
C ASP A 396 7.74 -12.79 13.56
N LEU A 397 6.66 -13.25 14.20
CA LEU A 397 6.67 -13.59 15.62
C LEU A 397 7.11 -15.04 15.76
N ASN A 398 8.14 -15.29 16.60
CA ASN A 398 8.61 -16.64 16.91
C ASN A 398 7.64 -17.40 17.81
#